data_AF-A0A482VYC8-F1
#
_entry.id   AF-A0A482VYC8-F1
#
_cell.length_a   1.000
_cell.length_b   1.000
_cell.length_c   1.000
_cell.angle_alpha   90.00
_cell.angle_beta   90.00
_cell.angle_gamma   90.00
#
_symmetry.space_group_name_H-M   'P 1'
#
loop_
_entity.id
_entity.type
_entity.pdbx_description
1 polymer ?
#
loop_
_entity_poly.entity_id
_entity_poly.type
_entity_poly.pdbx_seq_one_letter_code
_entity_poly.pdbx_strand_id
1 'polypeptide(L)'
;FIISNEEKRQRARERRQEDYNLRMERTAEIEKLQQKFAETLESKAEMEQNISALKMFEDYLNQVVGESIDFKNADDLLRRYDALVSTRNELGKRQDATLRELEAARLKTARMAEENGFVILGLNNIVADLRGRYNTATRQALHWETVVYNIKDCMYEKIQEMNEVKQACWNTYLLMCKRKADQPKFEEEDYEKQLVYIKKTLQEVKTVKKLALGSSTRINSMKPRTKSIS
;
A
#
# COMPACT_ATOMS: atom_id res chain seq x y z
N PHE A 1 -32.71 108.16 -74.77
CA PHE A 1 -31.69 107.41 -75.53
C PHE A 1 -30.44 107.05 -74.70
N ILE A 2 -29.90 107.95 -73.87
CA ILE A 2 -28.70 107.68 -73.04
C ILE A 2 -28.97 106.60 -71.97
N ILE A 3 -30.07 106.72 -71.21
CA ILE A 3 -30.46 105.76 -70.16
C ILE A 3 -30.72 104.35 -70.73
N SER A 4 -31.35 104.25 -71.90
CA SER A 4 -31.61 102.97 -72.59
C SER A 4 -30.35 102.27 -73.12
N ASN A 5 -29.29 103.03 -73.43
CA ASN A 5 -28.00 102.48 -73.86
C ASN A 5 -27.20 101.98 -72.65
N GLU A 6 -27.31 102.68 -71.52
CA GLU A 6 -26.67 102.34 -70.26
C GLU A 6 -27.25 101.07 -69.63
N GLU A 7 -28.58 100.90 -69.65
CA GLU A 7 -29.26 99.65 -69.25
C GLU A 7 -28.91 98.45 -70.16
N LYS A 8 -28.68 98.68 -71.46
CA LYS A 8 -28.22 97.64 -72.38
C LYS A 8 -26.76 97.24 -72.10
N ARG A 9 -25.90 98.21 -71.77
CA ARG A 9 -24.52 97.94 -71.33
C ARG A 9 -24.47 97.25 -69.97
N GLN A 10 -25.37 97.57 -69.04
CA GLN A 10 -25.50 96.92 -67.75
C GLN A 10 -25.89 95.44 -67.92
N ARG A 11 -26.98 95.16 -68.65
CA ARG A 11 -27.41 93.77 -68.94
C ARG A 11 -26.36 92.97 -69.71
N ALA A 12 -25.63 93.59 -70.62
CA ALA A 12 -24.53 92.94 -71.34
C ALA A 12 -23.28 92.70 -70.47
N ARG A 13 -23.13 93.42 -69.35
CA ARG A 13 -22.08 93.15 -68.34
C ARG A 13 -22.51 92.02 -67.41
N GLU A 14 -23.75 92.04 -66.94
CA GLU A 14 -24.32 90.98 -66.09
C GLU A 14 -24.32 89.64 -66.80
N ARG A 15 -24.81 89.55 -68.06
CA ARG A 15 -24.74 88.31 -68.84
C ARG A 15 -23.32 87.80 -69.04
N ARG A 16 -22.35 88.70 -69.24
CA ARG A 16 -20.93 88.31 -69.36
C ARG A 16 -20.39 87.78 -68.03
N GLN A 17 -20.82 88.34 -66.91
CA GLN A 17 -20.40 87.89 -65.59
C GLN A 17 -21.03 86.55 -65.22
N GLU A 18 -22.32 86.37 -65.53
CA GLU A 18 -23.02 85.10 -65.39
C GLU A 18 -22.39 84.00 -66.24
N ASP A 19 -22.12 84.29 -67.53
CA ASP A 19 -21.42 83.36 -68.43
C ASP A 19 -20.01 83.03 -67.93
N TYR A 20 -19.30 84.01 -67.36
CA TYR A 20 -17.97 83.81 -66.78
C TYR A 20 -18.03 82.91 -65.54
N ASN A 21 -18.95 83.18 -64.61
CA ASN A 21 -19.13 82.37 -63.41
C ASN A 21 -19.56 80.93 -63.74
N LEU A 22 -20.48 80.76 -64.69
CA LEU A 22 -20.93 79.45 -65.17
C LEU A 22 -19.79 78.67 -65.83
N ARG A 23 -18.91 79.35 -66.58
CA ARG A 23 -17.70 78.72 -67.13
C ARG A 23 -16.76 78.26 -66.03
N MET A 24 -16.51 79.10 -65.03
CA MET A 24 -15.64 78.78 -63.90
C MET A 24 -16.15 77.58 -63.08
N GLU A 25 -17.45 77.53 -62.81
CA GLU A 25 -18.10 76.41 -62.12
C GLU A 25 -17.96 75.11 -62.92
N ARG A 26 -18.28 75.16 -64.22
CA ARG A 26 -18.13 74.00 -65.11
C ARG A 26 -16.67 73.56 -65.24
N THR A 27 -15.71 74.47 -65.31
CA THR A 27 -14.29 74.09 -65.35
C THR A 27 -13.84 73.43 -64.04
N ALA A 28 -14.29 73.93 -62.89
CA ALA A 28 -13.99 73.31 -61.60
C ALA A 28 -14.66 71.93 -61.45
N GLU A 29 -15.86 71.75 -61.99
CA GLU A 29 -16.52 70.44 -62.06
C GLU A 29 -15.77 69.47 -62.99
N ILE A 30 -15.30 69.95 -64.16
CA ILE A 30 -14.49 69.15 -65.08
C ILE A 30 -13.19 68.70 -64.40
N GLU A 31 -12.48 69.59 -63.71
CA GLU A 31 -11.26 69.23 -62.98
C GLU A 31 -11.53 68.19 -61.88
N LYS A 32 -12.60 68.36 -61.09
CA LYS A 32 -13.01 67.36 -60.09
C LYS A 32 -13.34 66.01 -60.71
N LEU A 33 -14.03 66.00 -61.85
CA LEU A 33 -14.36 64.77 -62.57
C LEU A 33 -13.11 64.10 -63.14
N GLN A 34 -12.16 64.88 -63.67
CA GLN A 34 -10.87 64.38 -64.16
C GLN A 34 -10.04 63.75 -63.03
N GLN A 35 -10.01 64.38 -61.86
CA GLN A 35 -9.33 63.83 -60.69
C GLN A 35 -9.96 62.49 -60.26
N LYS A 36 -11.30 62.44 -60.12
CA LYS A 36 -12.01 61.20 -59.78
C LYS A 36 -11.78 60.11 -60.81
N PHE A 37 -11.73 60.48 -62.09
CA PHE A 37 -11.45 59.55 -63.17
C PHE A 37 -10.04 58.97 -63.04
N ALA A 38 -9.03 59.79 -62.74
CA ALA A 38 -7.67 59.34 -62.50
C ALA A 38 -7.56 58.37 -61.30
N GLU A 39 -8.16 58.71 -60.16
CA GLU A 39 -8.20 57.86 -58.96
C GLU A 39 -8.86 56.51 -59.24
N THR A 40 -9.98 56.52 -59.99
CA THR A 40 -10.68 55.28 -60.36
C THR A 40 -9.83 54.42 -61.31
N LEU A 41 -9.07 55.05 -62.21
CA LEU A 41 -8.22 54.36 -63.17
C LEU A 41 -7.00 53.72 -62.50
N GLU A 42 -6.43 54.40 -61.50
CA GLU A 42 -5.36 53.87 -60.66
C GLU A 42 -5.85 52.67 -59.83
N SER A 43 -6.99 52.81 -59.15
CA SER A 43 -7.62 51.69 -58.41
C SER A 43 -7.92 50.49 -59.30
N LYS A 44 -8.37 50.75 -60.54
CA LYS A 44 -8.59 49.70 -61.53
C LYS A 44 -7.29 48.98 -61.89
N ALA A 45 -6.21 49.71 -62.15
CA ALA A 45 -4.92 49.13 -62.49
C ALA A 45 -4.38 48.25 -61.35
N GLU A 46 -4.53 48.70 -60.10
CA GLU A 46 -4.15 47.92 -58.92
C GLU A 46 -4.98 46.62 -58.79
N MET A 47 -6.30 46.70 -59.00
CA MET A 47 -7.16 45.51 -59.02
C MET A 47 -6.79 44.54 -60.14
N GLU A 48 -6.51 45.02 -61.35
CA GLU A 48 -6.09 44.17 -62.47
C GLU A 48 -4.76 43.46 -62.19
N GLN A 49 -3.81 44.15 -61.55
CA GLN A 49 -2.56 43.55 -61.13
C GLN A 49 -2.78 42.46 -60.07
N ASN A 50 -3.63 42.72 -59.07
CA ASN A 50 -3.98 41.74 -58.04
C ASN A 50 -4.70 40.51 -58.62
N ILE A 51 -5.64 40.71 -59.55
CA ILE A 51 -6.32 39.61 -60.25
C ILE A 51 -5.31 38.78 -61.04
N SER A 52 -4.40 39.44 -61.77
CA SER A 52 -3.36 38.73 -62.52
C SER A 52 -2.45 37.90 -61.61
N ALA A 53 -2.13 38.40 -60.41
CA ALA A 53 -1.31 37.67 -59.45
C ALA A 53 -2.05 36.46 -58.87
N LEU A 54 -3.37 36.56 -58.63
CA LEU A 54 -4.18 35.48 -58.06
C LEU A 54 -4.58 34.42 -59.09
N LYS A 55 -4.57 34.75 -60.37
CA LYS A 55 -4.98 33.86 -61.47
C LYS A 55 -4.25 32.52 -61.48
N MET A 56 -2.96 32.51 -61.12
CA MET A 56 -2.18 31.26 -61.04
C MET A 56 -2.75 30.26 -60.03
N PHE A 57 -3.37 30.72 -58.94
CA PHE A 57 -3.99 29.85 -57.94
C PHE A 57 -5.34 29.34 -58.42
N GLU A 58 -6.12 30.17 -59.12
CA GLU A 58 -7.37 29.76 -59.74
C GLU A 58 -7.14 28.68 -60.81
N ASP A 59 -6.16 28.88 -61.70
CA ASP A 59 -5.78 27.92 -62.73
C ASP A 59 -5.35 26.57 -62.12
N TYR A 60 -4.57 26.63 -61.03
CA TYR A 60 -4.16 25.43 -60.30
C TYR A 60 -5.35 24.71 -59.65
N LEU A 61 -6.25 25.42 -58.97
CA LEU A 61 -7.42 24.81 -58.33
C LEU A 61 -8.35 24.18 -59.37
N ASN A 62 -8.55 24.84 -60.51
CA ASN A 62 -9.34 24.30 -61.61
C ASN A 62 -8.68 23.06 -62.23
N GLN A 63 -7.35 23.01 -62.32
CA GLN A 63 -6.63 21.80 -62.75
C GLN A 63 -6.87 20.64 -61.78
N VAL A 64 -6.71 20.87 -60.47
CA VAL A 64 -6.93 19.85 -59.43
C VAL A 64 -8.37 19.33 -59.43
N VAL A 65 -9.35 20.21 -59.63
CA VAL A 65 -10.76 19.82 -59.79
C VAL A 65 -10.98 19.04 -61.07
N GLY A 66 -10.32 19.40 -62.17
CA GLY A 66 -10.40 18.66 -63.44
C GLY A 66 -9.82 17.23 -63.36
N GLU A 67 -8.82 17.02 -62.50
CA GLU A 67 -8.22 15.70 -62.25
C GLU A 67 -8.99 14.87 -61.20
N SER A 68 -9.83 15.50 -60.38
CA SER A 68 -10.55 14.85 -59.29
C SER A 68 -12.04 14.69 -59.59
N ILE A 69 -12.56 13.47 -59.45
CA ILE A 69 -13.99 13.18 -59.66
C ILE A 69 -14.85 13.66 -58.47
N ASP A 70 -14.22 13.93 -57.32
CA ASP A 70 -14.91 14.18 -56.05
C ASP A 70 -15.36 15.64 -55.86
N PHE A 71 -14.86 16.57 -56.68
CA PHE A 71 -15.13 18.01 -56.52
C PHE A 71 -15.79 18.60 -57.77
N LYS A 72 -16.81 19.44 -57.57
CA LYS A 72 -17.53 20.08 -58.68
C LYS A 72 -16.87 21.37 -59.15
N ASN A 73 -16.24 22.10 -58.24
CA ASN A 73 -15.57 23.38 -58.48
C ASN A 73 -14.54 23.66 -57.37
N ALA A 74 -13.72 24.69 -57.56
CA ALA A 74 -12.70 25.09 -56.59
C ALA A 74 -13.29 25.45 -55.21
N ASP A 75 -14.49 26.04 -55.18
CA ASP A 75 -15.20 26.38 -53.93
C ASP A 75 -15.56 25.13 -53.10
N ASP A 76 -15.97 24.03 -53.75
CA ASP A 76 -16.30 22.76 -53.08
C ASP A 76 -15.05 22.15 -52.42
N LEU A 77 -13.91 22.21 -53.12
CA LEU A 77 -12.61 21.82 -52.59
C LEU A 77 -12.22 22.65 -51.36
N LEU A 78 -12.35 23.97 -51.44
CA LEU A 78 -12.04 24.89 -50.32
C LEU A 78 -12.94 24.64 -49.11
N ARG A 79 -14.25 24.49 -49.32
CA ARG A 79 -15.20 24.17 -48.23
C ARG A 79 -14.87 22.85 -47.54
N ARG A 80 -14.50 21.84 -48.32
CA ARG A 80 -14.09 20.55 -47.77
C ARG A 80 -12.77 20.66 -47.00
N TYR A 81 -11.81 21.42 -47.52
CA TYR A 81 -10.57 21.73 -46.82
C TYR A 81 -10.85 22.42 -45.47
N ASP A 82 -11.68 23.45 -45.45
CA ASP A 82 -12.04 24.18 -44.22
C ASP A 82 -12.71 23.26 -43.19
N ALA A 83 -13.63 22.40 -43.63
CA ALA A 83 -14.24 21.40 -42.78
C ALA A 83 -13.20 20.40 -42.23
N LEU A 84 -12.26 19.97 -43.06
CA LEU A 84 -11.19 19.04 -42.66
C LEU A 84 -10.22 19.68 -41.67
N VAL A 85 -9.86 20.94 -41.87
CA VAL A 85 -9.02 21.71 -40.94
C VAL A 85 -9.74 21.91 -39.61
N SER A 86 -11.02 22.30 -39.64
CA SER A 86 -11.83 22.48 -38.44
C SER A 86 -11.94 21.18 -37.64
N THR A 87 -12.29 20.06 -38.29
CA THR A 87 -12.38 18.75 -37.66
C THR A 87 -11.03 18.28 -37.13
N ARG A 88 -9.93 18.45 -37.88
CA ARG A 88 -8.57 18.15 -37.39
C ARG A 88 -8.24 18.93 -36.12
N ASN A 89 -8.57 20.22 -36.06
CA ASN A 89 -8.33 21.04 -34.90
C ASN A 89 -9.17 20.59 -33.70
N GLU A 90 -10.44 20.21 -33.91
CA GLU A 90 -11.30 19.68 -32.86
C GLU A 90 -10.79 18.33 -32.33
N LEU A 91 -10.38 17.43 -33.23
CA LEU A 91 -9.77 16.15 -32.86
C LEU A 91 -8.48 16.36 -32.08
N GLY A 92 -7.62 17.29 -32.49
CA GLY A 92 -6.40 17.62 -31.77
C GLY A 92 -6.68 18.07 -30.33
N LYS A 93 -7.66 18.97 -30.15
CA LYS A 93 -8.08 19.41 -28.81
C LYS A 93 -8.63 18.26 -27.95
N ARG A 94 -9.44 17.37 -28.55
CA ARG A 94 -9.94 16.18 -27.84
C ARG A 94 -8.81 15.24 -27.46
N GLN A 95 -7.88 14.97 -28.37
CA GLN A 95 -6.72 14.13 -28.12
C GLN A 95 -5.88 14.67 -26.96
N ASP A 96 -5.58 15.97 -26.96
CA ASP A 96 -4.84 16.62 -25.87
C ASP A 96 -5.57 16.51 -24.53
N ALA A 97 -6.90 16.68 -24.52
CA ALA A 97 -7.70 16.52 -23.32
C ALA A 97 -7.64 15.07 -22.80
N THR A 98 -7.83 14.08 -23.68
CA THR A 98 -7.75 12.66 -23.33
C THR A 98 -6.37 12.27 -22.82
N LEU A 99 -5.29 12.80 -23.41
CA LEU A 99 -3.93 12.55 -22.93
C LEU A 99 -3.70 13.11 -21.53
N ARG A 100 -4.19 14.33 -21.24
CA ARG A 100 -4.12 14.90 -19.89
C ARG A 100 -4.91 14.08 -18.87
N GLU A 101 -6.10 13.61 -19.23
CA GLU A 101 -6.90 12.74 -18.37
C GLU A 101 -6.19 11.40 -18.10
N LEU A 102 -5.58 10.80 -19.13
CA LEU A 102 -4.80 9.58 -19.00
C LEU A 102 -3.59 9.76 -18.08
N GLU A 103 -2.85 10.86 -18.25
CA GLU A 103 -1.71 11.19 -17.39
C GLU A 103 -2.15 11.41 -15.94
N ALA A 104 -3.25 12.13 -15.71
CA ALA A 104 -3.81 12.33 -14.39
C ALA A 104 -4.25 11.01 -13.74
N ALA A 105 -4.91 10.12 -14.49
CA ALA A 105 -5.31 8.80 -14.02
C ALA A 105 -4.09 7.91 -13.71
N ARG A 106 -3.04 7.97 -14.54
CA ARG A 106 -1.78 7.26 -14.31
C ARG A 106 -1.10 7.74 -13.04
N LEU A 107 -0.99 9.05 -12.85
CA LEU A 107 -0.38 9.64 -11.65
C LEU A 107 -1.18 9.25 -10.39
N LYS A 108 -2.52 9.32 -10.45
CA LYS A 108 -3.38 8.91 -9.35
C LYS A 108 -3.18 7.44 -9.00
N THR A 109 -3.10 6.56 -10.00
CA THR A 109 -2.86 5.12 -9.79
C THR A 109 -1.49 4.87 -9.16
N ALA A 110 -0.45 5.55 -9.64
CA ALA A 110 0.90 5.43 -9.09
C ALA A 110 0.95 5.87 -7.62
N ARG A 111 0.33 7.00 -7.30
CA ARG A 111 0.22 7.51 -5.93
C ARG A 111 -0.54 6.54 -5.01
N MET A 112 -1.68 6.02 -5.46
CA MET A 112 -2.44 5.03 -4.70
C MET A 112 -1.64 3.74 -4.47
N ALA A 113 -0.85 3.30 -5.46
CA ALA A 113 0.01 2.13 -5.31
C ALA A 113 1.11 2.37 -4.25
N GLU A 114 1.71 3.55 -4.24
CA GLU A 114 2.72 3.95 -3.24
C GLU A 114 2.12 4.03 -1.83
N GLU A 115 1.00 4.73 -1.68
CA GLU A 115 0.27 4.86 -0.40
C GLU A 115 -0.13 3.48 0.15
N ASN A 116 -0.70 2.61 -0.69
CA ASN A 116 -1.04 1.24 -0.30
C ASN A 116 0.21 0.40 0.03
N GLY A 117 1.32 0.63 -0.67
CA GLY A 117 2.61 0.00 -0.37
C GLY A 117 3.07 0.32 1.05
N PHE A 118 2.98 1.59 1.48
CA PHE A 118 3.31 2.00 2.84
C PHE A 118 2.37 1.38 3.88
N VAL A 119 1.06 1.31 3.59
CA VAL A 119 0.09 0.66 4.49
C VAL A 119 0.42 -0.82 4.67
N ILE A 120 0.70 -1.54 3.58
CA ILE A 120 1.07 -2.97 3.63
C ILE A 120 2.35 -3.16 4.44
N LEU A 121 3.36 -2.31 4.26
CA LEU A 121 4.60 -2.36 5.02
C LEU A 121 4.35 -2.16 6.53
N GLY A 122 3.50 -1.19 6.87
CA GLY A 122 3.08 -0.94 8.26
C GLY A 122 2.38 -2.15 8.88
N LEU A 123 1.44 -2.75 8.15
CA LEU A 123 0.74 -3.97 8.60
C LEU A 123 1.69 -5.16 8.77
N ASN A 124 2.64 -5.34 7.86
CA ASN A 124 3.65 -6.40 7.97
C ASN A 124 4.52 -6.25 9.22
N ASN A 125 4.91 -5.02 9.56
CA ASN A 125 5.65 -4.75 10.79
C ASN A 125 4.82 -5.10 12.04
N ILE A 126 3.53 -4.74 12.06
CA ILE A 126 2.63 -5.09 13.17
C ILE A 126 2.48 -6.61 13.28
N VAL A 127 2.31 -7.31 12.16
CA VAL A 127 2.21 -8.78 12.13
C VAL A 127 3.51 -9.42 12.65
N ALA A 128 4.67 -8.89 12.27
CA ALA A 128 5.96 -9.37 12.75
C ALA A 128 6.13 -9.18 14.27
N ASP A 129 5.75 -8.00 14.80
CA ASP A 129 5.78 -7.72 16.24
C ASP A 129 4.85 -8.67 17.01
N LEU A 130 3.60 -8.82 16.56
CA LEU A 130 2.62 -9.71 17.18
C LEU A 130 3.09 -11.17 17.18
N ARG A 131 3.71 -11.63 16.08
CA ARG A 131 4.32 -12.97 16.02
C ARG A 131 5.48 -13.10 16.99
N GLY A 132 6.31 -12.07 17.14
CA GLY A 132 7.40 -12.05 18.12
C GLY A 132 6.89 -12.17 19.56
N ARG A 133 5.86 -11.40 19.90
CA ARG A 133 5.19 -11.45 21.21
C ARG A 133 4.54 -12.80 21.48
N TYR A 134 3.82 -13.34 20.49
CA TYR A 134 3.22 -14.67 20.57
C TYR A 134 4.27 -15.74 20.83
N ASN A 135 5.34 -15.78 20.04
CA ASN A 135 6.42 -16.76 20.20
C ASN A 135 7.08 -16.65 21.59
N THR A 136 7.25 -15.43 22.11
CA THR A 136 7.82 -15.22 23.44
C THR A 136 6.90 -15.76 24.54
N ALA A 137 5.59 -15.44 24.46
CA ALA A 137 4.60 -15.95 25.40
C ALA A 137 4.51 -17.48 25.36
N THR A 138 4.50 -18.08 24.17
CA THR A 138 4.47 -19.54 24.00
C THR A 138 5.70 -20.21 24.58
N ARG A 139 6.90 -19.63 24.39
CA ARG A 139 8.13 -20.16 25.02
C ARG A 139 8.07 -20.09 26.54
N GLN A 140 7.56 -18.99 27.10
CA GLN A 140 7.38 -18.85 28.54
C GLN A 140 6.37 -19.85 29.10
N ALA A 141 5.24 -20.03 28.42
CA ALA A 141 4.24 -21.02 28.79
C ALA A 141 4.85 -22.43 28.82
N LEU A 142 5.54 -22.83 27.75
CA LEU A 142 6.20 -24.13 27.66
C LEU A 142 7.27 -24.33 28.77
N HIS A 143 8.02 -23.28 29.09
CA HIS A 143 8.99 -23.33 30.18
C HIS A 143 8.30 -23.62 31.52
N TRP A 144 7.23 -22.90 31.84
CA TRP A 144 6.49 -23.11 33.08
C TRP A 144 5.76 -24.45 33.12
N GLU A 145 5.21 -24.91 31.99
CA GLU A 145 4.64 -26.26 31.88
C GLU A 145 5.68 -27.33 32.21
N THR A 146 6.91 -27.18 31.70
CA THR A 146 8.02 -28.08 31.98
C THR A 146 8.41 -28.06 33.46
N VAL A 147 8.51 -26.87 34.06
CA VAL A 147 8.80 -26.73 35.50
C VAL A 147 7.72 -27.39 36.35
N VAL A 148 6.45 -27.15 36.04
CA VAL A 148 5.31 -27.76 36.74
C VAL A 148 5.32 -29.28 36.59
N TYR A 149 5.64 -29.78 35.39
CA TYR A 149 5.78 -31.22 35.14
C TYR A 149 6.86 -31.83 36.03
N ASN A 150 8.07 -31.25 36.06
CA ASN A 150 9.17 -31.75 36.88
C ASN A 150 8.84 -31.73 38.39
N ILE A 151 8.12 -30.71 38.86
CA ILE A 151 7.67 -30.64 40.25
C ILE A 151 6.69 -31.79 40.55
N LYS A 152 5.72 -32.02 39.65
CA LYS A 152 4.74 -33.11 39.81
C LYS A 152 5.42 -34.48 39.81
N ASP A 153 6.42 -34.66 38.96
CA ASP A 153 7.19 -35.90 38.87
C ASP A 153 7.97 -36.16 40.17
N CYS A 154 8.71 -35.16 40.66
CA CYS A 154 9.40 -35.23 41.95
C CYS A 154 8.42 -35.48 43.12
N MET A 155 7.24 -34.86 43.11
CA MET A 155 6.22 -35.10 44.12
C MET A 155 5.72 -36.55 44.08
N TYR A 156 5.49 -37.09 42.88
CA TYR A 156 5.07 -38.47 42.69
C TYR A 156 6.12 -39.44 43.26
N GLU A 157 7.40 -39.25 42.92
CA GLU A 157 8.51 -40.04 43.48
C GLU A 157 8.55 -39.98 45.01
N LYS A 158 8.42 -38.77 45.60
CA LYS A 158 8.45 -38.61 47.06
C LYS A 158 7.24 -39.21 47.76
N ILE A 159 6.05 -39.12 47.16
CA ILE A 159 4.86 -39.80 47.67
C ILE A 159 5.04 -41.31 47.59
N GLN A 160 5.63 -41.82 46.51
CA GLN A 160 5.92 -43.25 46.35
C GLN A 160 6.90 -43.74 47.42
N GLU A 161 8.06 -43.08 47.58
CA GLU A 161 9.04 -43.40 48.62
C GLU A 161 8.39 -43.41 50.02
N MET A 162 7.58 -42.39 50.33
CA MET A 162 6.87 -42.32 51.60
C MET A 162 5.91 -43.50 51.80
N ASN A 163 5.16 -43.88 50.77
CA ASN A 163 4.24 -45.01 50.83
C ASN A 163 4.99 -46.35 51.01
N GLU A 164 6.12 -46.54 50.32
CA GLU A 164 6.98 -47.72 50.50
C GLU A 164 7.53 -47.82 51.92
N VAL A 165 8.01 -46.71 52.49
CA VAL A 165 8.49 -46.65 53.89
C VAL A 165 7.36 -46.98 54.88
N LYS A 166 6.18 -46.41 54.68
CA LYS A 166 4.99 -46.69 55.51
C LYS A 166 4.63 -48.18 55.48
N GLN A 167 4.58 -48.77 54.28
CA GLN A 167 4.33 -50.20 54.11
C GLN A 167 5.42 -51.06 54.75
N ALA A 168 6.70 -50.70 54.58
CA ALA A 168 7.82 -51.43 55.19
C ALA A 168 7.77 -51.37 56.73
N CYS A 169 7.42 -50.22 57.30
CA CYS A 169 7.21 -50.05 58.74
C CYS A 169 6.12 -50.99 59.25
N TRP A 170 4.94 -50.96 58.61
CA TRP A 170 3.81 -51.82 58.96
C TRP A 170 4.17 -53.31 58.87
N ASN A 171 4.76 -53.72 57.75
CA ASN A 171 5.19 -55.10 57.52
C ASN A 171 6.21 -55.58 58.56
N THR A 172 7.17 -54.72 58.91
CA THR A 172 8.18 -55.03 59.94
C THR A 172 7.56 -55.15 61.32
N TYR A 173 6.64 -54.26 61.67
CA TYR A 173 5.89 -54.30 62.92
C TYR A 173 5.11 -55.62 63.05
N LEU A 174 4.31 -55.96 62.03
CA LEU A 174 3.56 -57.22 62.00
C LEU A 174 4.47 -58.45 62.10
N LEU A 175 5.62 -58.45 61.43
CA LEU A 175 6.60 -59.54 61.52
C LEU A 175 7.15 -59.70 62.94
N MET A 176 7.44 -58.60 63.64
CA MET A 176 7.94 -58.65 65.02
C MET A 176 6.86 -59.12 66.00
N CYS A 177 5.62 -58.66 65.84
CA CYS A 177 4.47 -59.16 66.61
C CYS A 177 4.31 -60.67 66.44
N LYS A 178 4.32 -61.17 65.18
CA LYS A 178 4.27 -62.60 64.88
C LYS A 178 5.42 -63.39 65.55
N ARG A 179 6.65 -62.89 65.50
CA ARG A 179 7.82 -63.56 66.11
C ARG A 179 7.77 -63.64 67.62
N LYS A 180 7.17 -62.64 68.27
CA LYS A 180 6.97 -62.61 69.74
C LYS A 180 5.69 -63.31 70.20
N ALA A 181 4.86 -63.78 69.27
CA ALA A 181 3.50 -64.24 69.53
C ALA A 181 2.61 -63.15 70.20
N ASP A 182 2.90 -61.87 69.94
CA ASP A 182 2.07 -60.75 70.34
C ASP A 182 0.96 -60.51 69.29
N GLN A 183 -0.26 -60.20 69.73
CA GLN A 183 -1.29 -59.68 68.81
C GLN A 183 -0.95 -58.24 68.42
N PRO A 184 -1.18 -57.82 67.15
CA PRO A 184 -1.01 -56.43 66.74
C PRO A 184 -1.95 -55.49 67.54
N LYS A 185 -1.38 -54.49 68.21
CA LYS A 185 -2.10 -53.54 69.09
C LYS A 185 -2.21 -52.11 68.54
N PHE A 186 -1.61 -51.84 67.39
CA PHE A 186 -1.52 -50.51 66.81
C PHE A 186 -2.12 -50.53 65.41
N GLU A 187 -2.80 -49.44 65.04
CA GLU A 187 -3.38 -49.21 63.72
C GLU A 187 -2.32 -49.09 62.64
N GLU A 188 -2.68 -49.35 61.39
CA GLU A 188 -1.78 -49.34 60.22
C GLU A 188 -1.11 -47.97 59.99
N GLU A 189 -1.80 -46.88 60.32
CA GLU A 189 -1.31 -45.50 60.13
C GLU A 189 -0.56 -44.92 61.34
N ASP A 190 -0.51 -45.63 62.48
CA ASP A 190 0.17 -45.17 63.70
C ASP A 190 1.68 -45.52 63.67
N TYR A 191 2.38 -44.98 62.67
CA TYR A 191 3.78 -45.31 62.37
C TYR A 191 4.74 -44.98 63.52
N GLU A 192 4.45 -43.94 64.31
CA GLU A 192 5.29 -43.52 65.42
C GLU A 192 5.34 -44.61 66.51
N LYS A 193 4.18 -45.12 66.93
CA LYS A 193 4.11 -46.21 67.92
C LYS A 193 4.66 -47.51 67.37
N GLN A 194 4.41 -47.82 66.09
CA GLN A 194 4.99 -48.98 65.42
C GLN A 194 6.52 -48.93 65.44
N LEU A 195 7.14 -47.79 65.07
CA LEU A 195 8.59 -47.61 65.06
C LEU A 195 9.20 -47.70 66.46
N VAL A 196 8.55 -47.13 67.48
CA VAL A 196 8.99 -47.27 68.88
C VAL A 196 8.98 -48.73 69.31
N TYR A 197 7.94 -49.49 68.96
CA TYR A 197 7.89 -50.93 69.23
C TYR A 197 8.98 -51.71 68.49
N ILE A 198 9.17 -51.45 67.18
CA ILE A 198 10.24 -52.06 66.38
C ILE A 198 11.62 -51.77 67.00
N LYS A 199 11.89 -50.52 67.40
CA LYS A 199 13.15 -50.13 68.04
C LYS A 199 13.38 -50.90 69.34
N LYS A 200 12.36 -50.99 70.21
CA LYS A 200 12.45 -51.69 71.50
C LYS A 200 12.71 -53.19 71.28
N THR A 201 11.94 -53.82 70.39
CA THR A 201 12.11 -55.25 70.07
C THR A 201 13.48 -55.56 69.48
N LEU A 202 14.02 -54.72 68.59
CA LEU A 202 15.38 -54.87 68.06
C LEU A 202 16.46 -54.74 69.15
N GLN A 203 16.30 -53.80 70.08
CA GLN A 203 17.22 -53.64 71.22
C GLN A 203 17.21 -54.88 72.12
N GLU A 204 16.03 -55.42 72.42
CA GLU A 204 15.88 -56.65 73.19
C GLU A 204 16.57 -57.83 72.48
N VAL A 205 16.31 -58.04 71.18
CA VAL A 205 16.98 -59.10 70.39
C VAL A 205 18.50 -58.93 70.39
N LYS A 206 19.00 -57.69 70.30
CA LYS A 206 20.43 -57.39 70.39
C LYS A 206 21.02 -57.76 71.76
N THR A 207 20.30 -57.45 72.84
CA THR A 207 20.73 -57.85 74.19
C THR A 207 20.74 -59.37 74.36
N VAL A 208 19.69 -60.06 73.91
CA VAL A 208 19.61 -61.52 73.92
C VAL A 208 20.75 -62.15 73.12
N LYS A 209 21.05 -61.63 71.93
CA LYS A 209 22.19 -62.08 71.11
C LYS A 209 23.53 -61.87 71.81
N LYS A 210 23.75 -60.71 72.45
CA LYS A 210 24.98 -60.45 73.22
C LYS A 210 25.13 -61.42 74.39
N LEU A 211 24.04 -61.69 75.11
CA LEU A 211 24.03 -62.67 76.19
C LEU A 211 24.31 -64.08 75.66
N ALA A 212 23.69 -64.48 74.55
CA ALA A 212 23.93 -65.78 73.91
C ALA A 212 25.39 -65.95 73.43
N LEU A 213 25.98 -64.91 72.82
CA LEU A 213 27.39 -64.91 72.39
C LEU A 213 28.37 -64.88 73.57
N GLY A 214 28.06 -64.12 74.63
CA GLY A 214 28.85 -64.10 75.86
C GLY A 214 28.86 -65.46 76.57
N SER A 215 27.71 -66.13 76.61
CA SER A 215 27.57 -67.51 77.10
C SER A 215 28.32 -68.50 76.22
N SER A 216 28.24 -68.38 74.89
CA SER A 216 28.96 -69.26 73.94
C SER A 216 30.48 -69.08 73.98
N THR A 217 30.97 -67.85 74.20
CA THR A 217 32.42 -67.57 74.35
C THR A 217 32.96 -68.09 75.67
N ARG A 218 32.20 -67.97 76.77
CA ARG A 218 32.53 -68.63 78.05
C ARG A 218 32.59 -70.15 77.90
N ILE A 219 31.63 -70.74 77.21
CA ILE A 219 31.59 -72.19 76.93
C ILE A 219 32.79 -72.63 76.05
N ASN A 220 33.19 -71.83 75.05
CA ASN A 220 34.38 -72.13 74.22
C ASN A 220 35.72 -71.90 74.94
N SER A 221 35.81 -70.96 75.90
CA SER A 221 36.99 -70.80 76.76
C SER A 221 37.16 -71.91 77.81
N MET A 222 36.13 -72.75 77.99
CA MET A 222 36.14 -73.93 78.87
C MET A 222 36.41 -75.25 78.11
N LYS A 223 36.70 -75.22 76.80
CA LYS A 223 37.15 -76.42 76.07
C LYS A 223 38.67 -76.63 76.26
N PRO A 224 39.13 -77.77 76.79
CA PRO A 224 40.55 -78.04 76.96
C PRO A 224 41.25 -78.31 75.62
N ARG A 225 42.50 -77.82 75.50
CA ARG A 225 43.48 -78.26 74.49
C ARG A 225 43.80 -79.74 74.75
N THR A 226 43.18 -80.67 74.04
CA THR A 226 43.66 -82.06 74.01
C THR A 226 44.83 -82.15 73.03
N LYS A 227 46.01 -82.37 73.60
CA LYS A 227 47.25 -82.69 72.89
C LYS A 227 47.17 -84.09 72.27
N SER A 228 47.88 -84.19 71.16
CA SER A 228 48.40 -85.36 70.44
C SER A 228 48.71 -86.63 71.25
N ILE A 229 48.35 -87.76 70.63
CA ILE A 229 49.15 -88.98 70.39
C ILE A 229 49.71 -89.71 71.62
N SER A 230 49.23 -90.94 71.84
CA SER A 230 49.99 -92.20 71.74
C SER A 230 49.12 -93.38 72.13
#